data_AF-A0A5D3DIF6-F1
#
_entry.id   AF-A0A5D3DIF6-F1
#
_cell.length_a   1.000
_cell.length_b   1.000
_cell.length_c   1.000
_cell.angle_alpha   90.00
_cell.angle_beta   90.00
_cell.angle_gamma   90.00
#
_symmetry.space_group_name_H-M   'P 1'
#
loop_
_entity.id
_entity.type
_entity.pdbx_description
1 polymer ?
#
loop_
_entity_poly.entity_id
_entity_poly.type
_entity_poly.pdbx_seq_one_letter_code
_entity_poly.pdbx_strand_id
1 'polypeptide(L)'
;MVRYNEDKAPIGENGAKLKSFIGSTTHYHVPITYTSWKSVPPELKDKIFTIVEAAFVIDPRSRKNILQTAGISFRQFKNWLTTKYIILHKDEPQLLQVPPEKYSFIEQNHWEEFVSSRLSETFQCPLQVGSTTCGYYVMKYMREIVNRGSIVISDSIDTRKSYSHAELDEVRVELVEFLGFVHMI
;
A
#
# COMPACT_ATOMS: atom_id res chain seq x y z
N MET A 1 19.23 22.35 -12.53
CA MET A 1 20.05 21.14 -12.29
C MET A 1 19.63 20.48 -10.99
N VAL A 2 19.38 19.17 -11.01
CA VAL A 2 19.04 18.39 -9.81
C VAL A 2 20.33 18.06 -9.05
N ARG A 3 20.33 18.28 -7.73
CA ARG A 3 21.45 17.90 -6.85
C ARG A 3 21.17 16.52 -6.24
N TYR A 4 22.21 15.75 -5.99
CA TYR A 4 22.11 14.38 -5.48
C TYR A 4 22.99 14.16 -4.25
N ASN A 5 22.57 13.29 -3.33
CA ASN A 5 23.41 12.82 -2.23
C ASN A 5 24.33 11.65 -2.67
N GLU A 6 25.09 11.07 -1.73
CA GLU A 6 25.98 9.92 -2.00
C GLU A 6 25.23 8.71 -2.58
N ASP A 7 24.02 8.46 -2.11
CA ASP A 7 23.12 7.39 -2.59
C ASP A 7 22.46 7.69 -3.95
N LYS A 8 22.83 8.81 -4.59
CA LYS A 8 22.23 9.29 -5.85
C LYS A 8 20.72 9.54 -5.75
N ALA A 9 20.24 9.82 -4.54
CA ALA A 9 18.90 10.31 -4.30
C ALA A 9 18.87 11.83 -4.49
N PRO A 10 17.83 12.38 -5.15
CA PRO A 10 17.74 13.80 -5.42
C PRO A 10 17.42 14.58 -4.13
N ILE A 11 18.13 15.69 -3.90
CA ILE A 11 18.04 16.54 -2.70
C ILE A 11 17.73 18.00 -3.05
N GLY A 12 17.21 18.74 -2.07
CA GLY A 12 16.81 20.14 -2.21
C GLY A 12 15.51 20.33 -3.01
N GLU A 13 15.16 21.59 -3.28
CA GLU A 13 13.91 21.97 -3.93
C GLU A 13 13.72 21.32 -5.31
N ASN A 14 14.79 21.30 -6.13
CA ASN A 14 14.76 20.64 -7.43
C ASN A 14 14.57 19.11 -7.30
N GLY A 15 15.02 18.51 -6.20
CA GLY A 15 14.76 17.11 -5.91
C GLY A 15 13.31 16.83 -5.53
N ALA A 16 12.67 17.74 -4.79
CA ALA A 16 11.23 17.65 -4.50
C ALA A 16 10.39 17.80 -5.78
N LYS A 17 10.73 18.77 -6.64
CA LYS A 17 10.11 18.97 -7.97
C LYS A 17 10.25 17.72 -8.84
N LEU A 18 11.46 17.12 -8.88
CA LEU A 18 11.70 15.87 -9.60
C LEU A 18 10.82 14.73 -9.07
N LYS A 19 10.77 14.51 -7.75
CA LYS A 19 9.93 13.45 -7.15
C LYS A 19 8.44 13.63 -7.48
N SER A 20 7.94 14.86 -7.42
CA SER A 20 6.56 15.20 -7.80
C SER A 20 6.31 14.88 -9.28
N PHE A 21 7.22 15.29 -10.16
CA PHE A 21 7.12 15.04 -11.60
C PHE A 21 7.17 13.54 -11.94
N ILE A 22 8.07 12.78 -11.31
CA ILE A 22 8.13 11.31 -11.44
C ILE A 22 6.77 10.70 -11.06
N GLY A 23 6.18 11.14 -9.95
CA GLY A 23 4.88 10.67 -9.50
C GLY A 23 3.79 10.93 -10.53
N SER A 24 3.63 12.18 -10.96
CA SER A 24 2.62 12.57 -11.95
C SER A 24 2.78 11.82 -13.27
N THR A 25 4.00 11.72 -13.78
CA THR A 25 4.30 10.98 -15.02
C THR A 25 3.95 9.50 -14.88
N THR A 26 4.24 8.91 -13.71
CA THR A 26 3.91 7.52 -13.41
C THR A 26 2.41 7.30 -13.37
N HIS A 27 1.64 8.18 -12.71
CA HIS A 27 0.19 8.04 -12.59
C HIS A 27 -0.50 8.15 -13.94
N TYR A 28 0.00 9.02 -14.82
CA TYR A 28 -0.58 9.25 -16.13
C TYR A 28 -0.29 8.11 -17.12
N HIS A 29 0.93 7.56 -17.12
CA HIS A 29 1.34 6.60 -18.14
C HIS A 29 1.27 5.13 -17.72
N VAL A 30 1.15 4.83 -16.42
CA VAL A 30 1.10 3.44 -15.93
C VAL A 30 -0.32 3.09 -15.52
N PRO A 31 -0.99 2.17 -16.24
CA PRO A 31 -2.34 1.72 -15.90
C PRO A 31 -2.44 1.25 -14.44
N ILE A 32 -3.49 1.68 -13.76
CA ILE A 32 -3.76 1.31 -12.37
C ILE A 32 -4.16 -0.16 -12.20
N THR A 33 -4.50 -0.85 -13.30
CA THR A 33 -4.84 -2.28 -13.35
C THR A 33 -3.67 -3.17 -12.95
N TYR A 34 -2.42 -2.76 -13.22
CA TYR A 34 -1.24 -3.51 -12.79
C TYR A 34 -1.21 -3.70 -11.27
N THR A 35 -1.23 -4.95 -10.82
CA THR A 35 -1.29 -5.32 -9.39
C THR A 35 -0.11 -4.78 -8.59
N SER A 36 1.10 -4.74 -9.17
CA SER A 36 2.29 -4.25 -8.52
C SER A 36 3.28 -3.61 -9.50
N TRP A 37 4.20 -2.78 -9.01
CA TRP A 37 5.28 -2.22 -9.84
C TRP A 37 6.17 -3.29 -10.51
N LYS A 38 6.24 -4.49 -9.91
CA LYS A 38 7.01 -5.60 -10.46
C LYS A 38 6.39 -6.14 -11.76
N SER A 39 5.06 -6.15 -11.88
CA SER A 39 4.35 -6.62 -13.08
C SER A 39 4.22 -5.58 -14.19
N VAL A 40 4.59 -4.33 -13.93
CA VAL A 40 4.63 -3.29 -14.97
C VAL A 40 5.73 -3.63 -15.99
N PRO A 41 5.41 -3.68 -17.30
CA PRO A 41 6.37 -3.98 -18.35
C PRO A 41 7.56 -3.01 -18.39
N PRO A 42 8.76 -3.47 -18.79
CA PRO A 42 9.94 -2.63 -18.88
C PRO A 42 9.75 -1.46 -19.85
N GLU A 43 8.97 -1.61 -20.92
CA GLU A 43 8.72 -0.57 -21.92
C GLU A 43 8.04 0.67 -21.30
N LEU A 44 7.10 0.45 -20.38
CA LEU A 44 6.46 1.55 -19.65
C LEU A 44 7.44 2.20 -18.67
N LYS A 45 8.27 1.41 -17.99
CA LYS A 45 9.31 1.93 -17.07
C LYS A 45 10.32 2.78 -17.82
N ASP A 46 10.71 2.34 -19.00
CA ASP A 46 11.64 3.03 -19.88
C ASP A 46 11.02 4.34 -20.40
N LYS A 47 9.75 4.32 -20.79
CA LYS A 47 9.00 5.53 -21.15
C LYS A 47 8.98 6.56 -20.01
N ILE A 48 8.71 6.14 -18.76
CA ILE A 48 8.79 7.04 -17.60
C ILE A 48 10.19 7.66 -17.50
N PHE A 49 11.24 6.84 -17.61
CA PHE A 49 12.61 7.33 -17.52
C PHE A 49 12.93 8.35 -18.63
N THR A 50 12.59 8.05 -19.88
CA THR A 50 12.85 8.94 -21.03
C THR A 50 12.14 10.29 -20.87
N ILE A 51 10.91 10.31 -20.36
CA ILE A 51 10.18 11.57 -20.12
C ILE A 51 10.87 12.39 -19.01
N VAL A 52 11.32 11.72 -17.94
CA VAL A 52 12.04 12.39 -16.84
C VAL A 52 13.39 12.93 -17.31
N GLU A 53 14.12 12.17 -18.13
CA GLU A 53 15.41 12.57 -18.71
C GLU A 53 15.27 13.76 -19.66
N ALA A 54 14.20 13.82 -20.45
CA ALA A 54 13.92 14.95 -21.33
C ALA A 54 13.54 16.22 -20.55
N ALA A 55 12.87 16.08 -19.41
CA ALA A 55 12.40 17.22 -18.61
C ALA A 55 13.46 17.75 -17.62
N PHE A 56 14.40 16.92 -17.18
CA PHE A 56 15.38 17.26 -16.15
C PHE A 56 16.80 16.86 -16.57
N VAL A 57 17.77 17.73 -16.28
CA VAL A 57 19.19 17.33 -16.32
C VAL A 57 19.45 16.39 -15.14
N ILE A 58 19.50 15.09 -15.44
CA ILE A 58 19.69 13.99 -14.47
C ILE A 58 21.00 13.22 -14.72
N ASP A 59 21.53 12.58 -13.68
CA ASP A 59 22.66 11.65 -13.80
C ASP A 59 22.13 10.30 -14.34
N PRO A 60 22.69 9.72 -15.43
CA PRO A 60 22.28 8.41 -15.94
C PRO A 60 22.31 7.29 -14.89
N ARG A 61 23.20 7.38 -13.90
CA ARG A 61 23.31 6.42 -12.78
C ARG A 61 22.11 6.51 -11.83
N SER A 62 21.31 7.57 -11.89
CA SER A 62 20.11 7.77 -11.06
C SER A 62 18.88 7.00 -11.54
N ARG A 63 18.93 6.30 -12.69
CA ARG A 63 17.81 5.52 -13.26
C ARG A 63 17.16 4.61 -12.21
N LYS A 64 17.96 3.88 -11.43
CA LYS A 64 17.45 2.98 -10.38
C LYS A 64 16.62 3.74 -9.34
N ASN A 65 17.12 4.89 -8.86
CA ASN A 65 16.42 5.74 -7.88
C ASN A 65 15.13 6.32 -8.46
N ILE A 66 15.14 6.74 -9.73
CA ILE A 66 13.97 7.26 -10.42
C ILE A 66 12.88 6.19 -10.53
N LEU A 67 13.22 4.99 -10.99
CA LEU A 67 12.26 3.89 -11.12
C LEU A 67 11.77 3.36 -9.77
N GLN A 68 12.61 3.40 -8.73
CA GLN A 68 12.18 3.11 -7.35
C GLN A 68 11.17 4.14 -6.85
N THR A 69 11.44 5.43 -7.09
CA THR A 69 10.52 6.53 -6.73
C THR A 69 9.19 6.40 -7.47
N ALA A 70 9.22 6.07 -8.76
CA ALA A 70 8.03 5.77 -9.56
C ALA A 70 7.22 4.62 -8.94
N GLY A 71 7.86 3.50 -8.60
CA GLY A 71 7.19 2.37 -7.96
C GLY A 71 6.56 2.69 -6.60
N ILE A 72 7.23 3.49 -5.77
CA ILE A 72 6.69 3.97 -4.48
C ILE A 72 5.45 4.84 -4.73
N SER A 73 5.57 5.81 -5.65
CA SER A 73 4.49 6.74 -5.98
C SER A 73 3.28 6.02 -6.59
N PHE A 74 3.51 5.03 -7.47
CA PHE A 74 2.45 4.20 -8.05
C PHE A 74 1.63 3.49 -6.97
N ARG A 75 2.32 2.84 -6.02
CA ARG A 75 1.64 2.17 -4.89
C ARG A 75 0.86 3.16 -4.03
N GLN A 76 1.44 4.30 -3.70
CA GLN A 76 0.79 5.34 -2.91
C GLN A 76 -0.45 5.90 -3.61
N PHE A 77 -0.38 6.12 -4.91
CA PHE A 77 -1.50 6.60 -5.71
C PHE A 77 -2.67 5.62 -5.72
N LYS A 78 -2.40 4.34 -5.97
CA LYS A 78 -3.43 3.29 -5.90
C LYS A 78 -4.10 3.24 -4.51
N ASN A 79 -3.32 3.37 -3.43
CA ASN A 79 -3.86 3.41 -2.07
C ASN A 79 -4.68 4.68 -1.82
N TRP A 80 -4.25 5.82 -2.33
CA TRP A 80 -4.99 7.08 -2.25
C TRP A 80 -6.34 6.96 -2.95
N LEU A 81 -6.36 6.47 -4.19
CA LEU A 81 -7.59 6.23 -4.94
C LEU A 81 -8.55 5.29 -4.18
N THR A 82 -7.99 4.19 -3.65
CA THR A 82 -8.75 3.20 -2.89
C THR A 82 -9.40 3.84 -1.67
N THR A 83 -8.63 4.50 -0.81
CA THR A 83 -9.15 5.04 0.45
C THR A 83 -10.05 6.25 0.29
N LYS A 84 -9.75 7.14 -0.66
CA LYS A 84 -10.47 8.42 -0.83
C LYS A 84 -11.68 8.36 -1.73
N TYR A 85 -11.66 7.50 -2.75
CA TYR A 85 -12.75 7.47 -3.74
C TYR A 85 -13.53 6.17 -3.70
N ILE A 86 -12.88 5.02 -3.44
CA ILE A 86 -13.55 3.72 -3.50
C ILE A 86 -14.16 3.34 -2.14
N ILE A 87 -13.33 3.19 -1.10
CA ILE A 87 -13.79 2.74 0.22
C ILE A 87 -14.75 3.73 0.87
N LEU A 88 -14.48 5.04 0.69
CA LEU A 88 -15.33 6.11 1.22
C LEU A 88 -16.76 6.07 0.66
N HIS A 89 -16.94 5.58 -0.57
CA HIS A 89 -18.21 5.58 -1.30
C HIS A 89 -18.64 4.16 -1.72
N LYS A 90 -18.18 3.13 -1.01
CA LYS A 90 -18.43 1.72 -1.37
C LYS A 90 -19.93 1.37 -1.40
N ASP A 91 -20.73 2.08 -0.61
CA ASP A 91 -22.18 1.87 -0.48
C ASP A 91 -22.99 2.78 -1.44
N GLU A 92 -22.31 3.58 -2.25
CA GLU A 92 -22.89 4.52 -3.23
C GLU A 92 -22.35 4.24 -4.65
N PRO A 93 -22.80 3.15 -5.32
CA PRO A 93 -22.24 2.71 -6.60
C PRO A 93 -22.28 3.78 -7.69
N GLN A 94 -23.24 4.70 -7.64
CA GLN A 94 -23.35 5.83 -8.57
C GLN A 94 -22.13 6.74 -8.57
N LEU A 95 -21.43 6.88 -7.44
CA LEU A 95 -20.23 7.72 -7.32
C LEU A 95 -18.96 7.02 -7.83
N LEU A 96 -19.04 5.71 -8.09
CA LEU A 96 -17.92 4.89 -8.54
C LEU A 96 -17.96 4.58 -10.04
N GLN A 97 -19.01 5.01 -10.75
CA GLN A 97 -19.21 4.65 -12.16
C GLN A 97 -18.13 5.23 -13.08
N VAL A 98 -17.58 6.40 -12.76
CA VAL A 98 -16.57 7.07 -13.58
C VAL A 98 -15.37 7.48 -12.73
N PRO A 99 -14.15 7.58 -13.29
CA PRO A 99 -13.01 8.08 -12.55
C PRO A 99 -13.25 9.51 -12.07
N PRO A 100 -12.66 9.92 -10.93
CA PRO A 100 -12.76 11.30 -10.46
C PRO A 100 -12.25 12.29 -11.52
N GLU A 101 -12.89 13.45 -11.66
CA GLU A 101 -12.56 14.45 -12.70
C GLU A 101 -11.07 14.81 -12.75
N LYS A 102 -10.44 14.94 -11.57
CA LYS A 102 -9.00 15.20 -11.41
C LYS A 102 -8.11 14.13 -12.06
N TYR A 103 -8.61 12.91 -12.20
CA TYR A 103 -7.94 11.76 -12.78
C TYR A 103 -8.69 11.21 -14.01
N SER A 104 -9.33 12.11 -14.78
CA SER A 104 -10.02 11.80 -16.04
C SER A 104 -9.11 11.18 -17.13
N PHE A 105 -7.79 11.22 -16.95
CA PHE A 105 -6.84 10.50 -17.79
C PHE A 105 -6.85 8.97 -17.56
N ILE A 106 -7.47 8.48 -16.48
CA ILE A 106 -7.66 7.05 -16.26
C ILE A 106 -8.76 6.59 -17.21
N GLU A 107 -8.43 5.66 -18.11
CA GLU A 107 -9.42 5.08 -19.02
C GLU A 107 -10.54 4.36 -18.24
N GLN A 108 -11.76 4.47 -18.76
CA GLN A 108 -12.98 3.98 -18.10
C GLN A 108 -12.90 2.48 -17.74
N ASN A 109 -12.44 1.64 -18.66
CA ASN A 109 -12.25 0.21 -18.42
C ASN A 109 -11.20 -0.08 -17.33
N HIS A 110 -10.12 0.70 -17.28
CA HIS A 110 -9.10 0.55 -16.24
C HIS A 110 -9.63 0.98 -14.87
N TRP A 111 -10.50 2.00 -14.83
CA TRP A 111 -11.18 2.42 -13.61
C TRP A 111 -12.13 1.34 -13.10
N GLU A 112 -13.01 0.81 -13.96
CA GLU A 112 -13.96 -0.25 -13.62
C GLU A 112 -13.26 -1.51 -13.11
N GLU A 113 -12.24 -1.99 -13.82
CA GLU A 113 -11.43 -3.13 -13.39
C GLU A 113 -10.78 -2.87 -12.02
N PHE A 114 -10.25 -1.66 -11.83
CA PHE A 114 -9.62 -1.29 -10.56
C PHE A 114 -10.64 -1.23 -9.42
N VAL A 115 -11.80 -0.60 -9.61
CA VAL A 115 -12.88 -0.56 -8.61
C VAL A 115 -13.34 -1.97 -8.25
N SER A 116 -13.61 -2.81 -9.25
CA SER A 116 -13.98 -4.22 -9.05
C SER A 116 -12.91 -4.97 -8.24
N SER A 117 -11.63 -4.80 -8.58
CA SER A 117 -10.50 -5.41 -7.86
C SER A 117 -10.38 -4.93 -6.41
N ARG A 118 -10.86 -3.72 -6.10
CA ARG A 118 -10.82 -3.15 -4.75
C ARG A 118 -12.06 -3.50 -3.94
N LEU A 119 -13.19 -3.78 -4.57
CA LEU A 119 -14.41 -4.20 -3.89
C LEU A 119 -14.53 -5.72 -3.76
N SER A 120 -13.63 -6.49 -4.39
CA SER A 120 -13.61 -7.95 -4.26
C SER A 120 -13.44 -8.39 -2.80
N GLU A 121 -14.06 -9.51 -2.43
CA GLU A 121 -13.93 -10.09 -1.09
C GLU A 121 -12.47 -10.36 -0.69
N THR A 122 -11.65 -10.77 -1.67
CA THR A 122 -10.21 -11.02 -1.48
C THR A 122 -9.42 -9.76 -1.13
N PHE A 123 -9.86 -8.59 -1.59
CA PHE A 123 -9.26 -7.31 -1.23
C PHE A 123 -9.90 -6.70 0.02
N GLN A 124 -11.22 -6.85 0.17
CA GLN A 124 -12.05 -6.40 1.29
C GLN A 124 -11.96 -7.29 2.53
N CYS A 125 -11.03 -8.26 2.53
CA CYS A 125 -10.72 -9.17 3.63
C CYS A 125 -11.01 -8.48 4.98
N PRO A 126 -11.87 -9.07 5.85
CA PRO A 126 -12.75 -8.35 6.75
C PRO A 126 -12.08 -7.15 7.42
N LEU A 127 -12.72 -6.00 7.29
CA LEU A 127 -12.35 -4.71 7.88
C LEU A 127 -11.58 -4.91 9.19
N GLN A 128 -10.25 -4.76 9.12
CA GLN A 128 -9.46 -4.55 10.32
C GLN A 128 -9.79 -3.15 10.83
N VAL A 129 -10.71 -3.08 11.80
CA VAL A 129 -11.00 -1.83 12.50
C VAL A 129 -9.72 -1.44 13.27
N GLY A 130 -8.91 -0.58 12.66
CA GLY A 130 -7.61 -0.14 13.17
C GLY A 130 -6.43 -0.93 12.61
N SER A 131 -5.43 -0.19 12.10
CA SER A 131 -4.10 -0.64 11.63
C SER A 131 -3.29 -1.47 12.62
N THR A 132 -3.80 -1.73 13.83
CA THR A 132 -3.10 -2.35 14.96
C THR A 132 -3.50 -3.82 15.21
N THR A 133 -4.38 -4.40 14.38
CA THR A 133 -4.95 -5.74 14.66
C THR A 133 -4.10 -6.93 14.27
N CYS A 134 -3.16 -6.80 13.32
CA CYS A 134 -2.18 -7.87 13.08
C CYS A 134 -1.42 -8.23 14.38
N GLY A 135 -1.19 -7.25 15.26
CA GLY A 135 -0.66 -7.47 16.60
C GLY A 135 -1.54 -8.37 17.45
N TYR A 136 -2.87 -8.16 17.50
CA TYR A 136 -3.78 -9.00 18.30
C TYR A 136 -3.88 -10.44 17.77
N TYR A 137 -3.87 -10.62 16.45
CA TYR A 137 -3.81 -11.96 15.84
C TYR A 137 -2.51 -12.68 16.25
N VAL A 138 -1.36 -12.01 16.12
CA VAL A 138 -0.06 -12.57 16.51
C VAL A 138 -0.02 -12.84 18.01
N MET A 139 -0.54 -11.94 18.85
CA MET A 139 -0.58 -12.11 20.31
C MET A 139 -1.47 -13.29 20.73
N LYS A 140 -2.68 -13.43 20.17
CA LYS A 140 -3.56 -14.58 20.43
C LYS A 140 -2.86 -15.89 20.03
N TYR A 141 -2.29 -15.90 18.84
CA TYR A 141 -1.61 -17.07 18.29
C TYR A 141 -0.39 -17.49 19.13
N MET A 142 0.46 -16.53 19.49
CA MET A 142 1.62 -16.78 20.35
C MET A 142 1.20 -17.27 21.75
N ARG A 143 0.14 -16.69 22.33
CA ARG A 143 -0.43 -17.13 23.61
C ARG A 143 -0.88 -18.58 23.56
N GLU A 144 -1.55 -18.99 22.48
CA GLU A 144 -2.00 -20.37 22.31
C GLU A 144 -0.84 -21.35 22.12
N ILE A 145 0.22 -20.97 21.41
CA ILE A 145 1.43 -21.81 21.29
C ILE A 145 2.04 -22.05 22.67
N VAL A 146 2.22 -20.98 23.46
CA VAL A 146 2.79 -21.08 24.81
C VAL A 146 1.90 -21.93 25.73
N ASN A 147 0.58 -21.73 25.68
CA ASN A 147 -0.37 -22.47 26.52
C ASN A 147 -0.53 -23.95 26.13
N ARG A 148 -0.28 -24.30 24.86
CA ARG A 148 -0.30 -25.70 24.41
C ARG A 148 0.85 -26.52 24.99
N GLY A 149 1.93 -25.89 25.42
CA GLY A 149 3.09 -26.56 26.03
C GLY A 149 3.81 -27.56 25.12
N SER A 150 3.57 -27.50 23.81
CA SER A 150 4.22 -28.42 22.85
C SER A 150 5.63 -27.93 22.52
N ILE A 151 6.61 -28.81 22.66
CA ILE A 151 8.03 -28.55 22.36
C ILE A 151 8.27 -28.62 20.83
N VAL A 152 7.40 -29.33 20.10
CA VAL A 152 7.51 -29.54 18.67
C VAL A 152 6.63 -28.51 17.95
N ILE A 153 7.30 -27.59 17.23
CA ILE A 153 6.67 -26.44 16.58
C ILE A 153 5.63 -26.87 15.52
N SER A 154 5.86 -27.97 14.79
CA SER A 154 4.93 -28.46 13.75
C SER A 154 3.53 -28.76 14.28
N ASP A 155 3.43 -29.26 15.50
CA ASP A 155 2.17 -29.71 16.11
C ASP A 155 1.36 -28.51 16.65
N SER A 156 2.00 -27.35 16.73
CA SER A 156 1.45 -26.10 17.24
C SER A 156 1.05 -25.12 16.13
N ILE A 157 1.58 -25.31 14.91
CA ILE A 157 1.32 -24.41 13.78
C ILE A 157 0.11 -24.89 13.00
N ASP A 158 -1.06 -24.35 13.34
CA ASP A 158 -2.24 -24.43 12.48
C ASP A 158 -2.30 -23.18 11.58
N THR A 159 -1.73 -23.31 10.38
CA THR A 159 -1.71 -22.23 9.37
C THR A 159 -3.10 -21.85 8.84
N ARG A 160 -4.15 -22.60 9.18
CA ARG A 160 -5.53 -22.34 8.73
C ARG A 160 -6.43 -21.82 9.85
N LYS A 161 -5.90 -21.65 11.06
CA LYS A 161 -6.70 -21.17 12.19
C LYS A 161 -7.10 -19.70 12.01
N SER A 162 -8.41 -19.47 11.96
CA SER A 162 -9.01 -18.14 12.01
C SER A 162 -9.52 -17.81 13.41
N TYR A 163 -9.52 -16.53 13.77
CA TYR A 163 -10.09 -16.03 15.03
C TYR A 163 -11.30 -15.15 14.73
N SER A 164 -12.36 -15.32 15.52
CA SER A 164 -13.53 -14.45 15.53
C SER A 164 -13.23 -13.09 16.17
N HIS A 165 -14.11 -12.11 15.96
CA HIS A 165 -13.95 -10.77 16.54
C HIS A 165 -13.95 -10.80 18.08
N ALA A 166 -14.84 -11.61 18.66
CA ALA A 166 -14.93 -11.77 20.12
C ALA A 166 -13.62 -12.30 20.72
N GLU A 167 -13.00 -13.30 20.09
CA GLU A 167 -11.73 -13.87 20.57
C GLU A 167 -10.56 -12.88 20.54
N LEU A 168 -10.61 -11.89 19.64
CA LEU A 168 -9.59 -10.84 19.53
C LEU A 168 -9.88 -9.68 20.48
N ASP A 169 -11.15 -9.38 20.72
CA ASP A 169 -11.57 -8.37 21.71
C ASP A 169 -11.21 -8.79 23.13
N GLU A 170 -11.23 -10.09 23.46
CA GLU A 170 -10.66 -10.60 24.72
C GLU A 170 -9.18 -10.19 24.88
N VAL A 171 -8.36 -10.36 23.84
CA VAL A 171 -6.93 -10.00 23.87
C VAL A 171 -6.76 -8.49 24.01
N ARG A 172 -7.64 -7.71 23.39
CA ARG A 172 -7.64 -6.25 23.49
C ARG A 172 -7.94 -5.80 24.91
N VAL A 173 -8.97 -6.36 25.55
CA VAL A 173 -9.36 -6.04 26.93
C VAL A 173 -8.24 -6.40 27.90
N GLU A 174 -7.70 -7.63 27.80
CA GLU A 174 -6.57 -8.06 28.65
C GLU A 174 -5.35 -7.15 28.51
N LEU A 175 -5.02 -6.73 27.29
CA LEU A 175 -3.89 -5.82 27.06
C LEU A 175 -4.15 -4.43 27.63
N VAL A 176 -5.38 -3.91 27.52
CA VAL A 176 -5.76 -2.62 28.10
C VAL A 176 -5.69 -2.67 29.63
N GLU A 177 -6.14 -3.75 30.25
CA GLU A 177 -6.02 -3.97 31.69
C GLU A 177 -4.56 -4.04 32.14
N PHE A 178 -3.71 -4.81 31.44
CA PHE A 178 -2.29 -4.91 31.74
C PHE A 178 -1.56 -3.57 31.61
N LEU A 179 -1.79 -2.83 30.52
CA LEU A 179 -1.16 -1.52 30.30
C LEU A 179 -1.71 -0.43 31.23
N GLY A 180 -2.98 -0.54 31.63
CA GLY A 180 -3.58 0.30 32.67
C GLY A 180 -2.93 0.09 34.04
N PHE A 181 -2.55 -1.16 34.36
CA PHE A 181 -1.79 -1.48 35.57
C PHE A 181 -0.38 -0.88 35.54
N VAL A 182 0.31 -0.96 34.40
CA VAL A 182 1.70 -0.46 34.24
C VAL A 182 1.79 1.08 34.29
N HIS A 183 0.72 1.81 33.95
CA HIS A 183 0.69 3.27 34.07
C HIS A 183 0.30 3.79 35.47
N MET A 184 0.03 2.89 36.42
CA MET A 184 -0.38 3.23 37.79
C MET A 184 0.67 2.86 38.86
N ILE A 185 1.89 2.48 38.44
CA ILE A 185 3.06 2.17 39.28
C ILE A 185 4.20 3.14 38.93
#